data_AF-A0A7S2HZ66-F1
#
_entry.id   AF-A0A7S2HZ66-F1
#
_cell.length_a   1.000
_cell.length_b   1.000
_cell.length_c   1.000
_cell.angle_alpha   90.00
_cell.angle_beta   90.00
_cell.angle_gamma   90.00
#
_symmetry.space_group_name_H-M   'P 1'
#
loop_
_entity.id
_entity.type
_entity.pdbx_description
1 polymer ?
#
loop_
_entity_poly.entity_id
_entity_poly.type
_entity_poly.pdbx_seq_one_letter_code
_entity_poly.pdbx_strand_id
1 'polypeptide(L)'
;MRVSIFFVILCMLFVPGPPDEFQLISYILRFKGMQFLTSGLMYLVSGSLQYFTCYSWHKDDVLQCIETQGPGTGNFWKMLMDYVGNLVLVWVAFAALPYSKNHAREPGAYDSPQNCQEDDVDEKCCSLFSGWKVRGGRLRSLMKYDLICFLISMCVLWLLSMCTLDFKNVSLAEAAVMRQMKENVFWSVVLYSLLSLPFFVFQIPVLLAVLTHSDPTGFNRQGACVPFHLPVAEGQDQEVANEARNTALDLSKDVLTHSAAAASTFLRIAEIGRAARGRAAEDEYARGDFTRGLWV
;
A
#
# COMPACT_ATOMS: atom_id res chain seq x y z
N MET A 1 -11.58 11.54 -8.44
CA MET A 1 -12.33 10.45 -9.10
C MET A 1 -11.96 9.08 -8.53
N ARG A 2 -10.68 8.83 -8.20
CA ARG A 2 -10.24 7.57 -7.55
C ARG A 2 -11.10 7.18 -6.35
N VAL A 3 -11.21 8.04 -5.33
CA VAL A 3 -11.98 7.75 -4.11
C VAL A 3 -13.43 7.35 -4.42
N SER A 4 -14.09 8.01 -5.39
CA SER A 4 -15.46 7.67 -5.80
C SER A 4 -15.55 6.27 -6.42
N ILE A 5 -14.62 5.91 -7.30
CA ILE A 5 -14.59 4.58 -7.93
C ILE A 5 -14.39 3.49 -6.87
N PHE A 6 -13.43 3.67 -5.98
CA PHE A 6 -13.14 2.70 -4.94
C PHE A 6 -14.25 2.64 -3.88
N PHE A 7 -14.92 3.75 -3.57
CA PHE A 7 -16.13 3.73 -2.76
C PHE A 7 -17.21 2.85 -3.37
N VAL A 8 -17.47 2.97 -4.69
CA VAL A 8 -18.44 2.10 -5.38
C VAL A 8 -18.01 0.64 -5.33
N ILE A 9 -16.73 0.34 -5.57
CA ILE A 9 -16.19 -1.02 -5.45
C ILE A 9 -16.39 -1.55 -4.03
N LEU A 10 -16.10 -0.75 -3.01
CA LEU A 10 -16.30 -1.14 -1.62
C LEU A 10 -17.78 -1.42 -1.32
N CYS A 11 -18.70 -0.58 -1.80
CA CYS A 11 -20.13 -0.84 -1.69
C CYS A 11 -20.54 -2.15 -2.37
N MET A 12 -19.99 -2.44 -3.56
CA MET A 12 -20.21 -3.71 -4.25
C MET A 12 -19.62 -4.92 -3.51
N LEU A 13 -18.58 -4.75 -2.70
CA LEU A 13 -18.05 -5.83 -1.85
C LEU A 13 -18.96 -6.13 -0.64
N PHE A 14 -19.72 -5.14 -0.15
CA PHE A 14 -20.65 -5.31 0.97
C PHE A 14 -22.03 -5.83 0.56
N VAL A 15 -22.39 -5.75 -0.72
CA VAL A 15 -23.69 -6.19 -1.24
C VAL A 15 -23.44 -7.32 -2.21
N PRO A 16 -23.98 -8.55 -2.02
CA PRO A 16 -25.21 -8.90 -1.27
C PRO A 16 -25.00 -9.63 0.08
N GLY A 17 -23.77 -9.75 0.58
CA GLY A 17 -23.47 -10.56 1.76
C GLY A 17 -22.24 -10.08 2.53
N PRO A 18 -21.84 -10.80 3.60
CA PRO A 18 -20.63 -10.45 4.34
C PRO A 18 -19.43 -10.50 3.38
N PRO A 19 -18.57 -9.46 3.38
CA PRO A 19 -17.43 -9.40 2.49
C PRO A 19 -16.44 -10.53 2.79
N ASP A 20 -15.71 -10.97 1.78
CA ASP A 20 -14.66 -11.98 1.92
C ASP A 20 -13.34 -11.35 2.41
N GLU A 21 -12.62 -12.06 3.28
CA GLU A 21 -11.37 -11.56 3.90
C GLU A 21 -10.32 -11.23 2.81
N PHE A 22 -10.10 -12.14 1.85
CA PHE A 22 -9.11 -11.96 0.80
C PHE A 22 -9.44 -10.75 -0.09
N GLN A 23 -10.73 -10.53 -0.38
CA GLN A 23 -11.18 -9.40 -1.20
C GLN A 23 -11.00 -8.06 -0.48
N LEU A 24 -11.29 -7.98 0.82
CA LEU A 24 -11.06 -6.76 1.62
C LEU A 24 -9.57 -6.43 1.75
N ILE A 25 -8.73 -7.42 2.02
CA ILE A 25 -7.28 -7.21 2.11
C ILE A 25 -6.73 -6.76 0.76
N SER A 26 -7.12 -7.43 -0.32
CA SER A 26 -6.74 -7.04 -1.68
C SER A 26 -7.22 -5.65 -2.04
N TYR A 27 -8.44 -5.26 -1.62
CA TYR A 27 -8.97 -3.91 -1.80
C TYR A 27 -8.11 -2.88 -1.08
N ILE A 28 -7.78 -3.09 0.19
CA ILE A 28 -6.95 -2.19 1.01
C ILE A 28 -5.59 -1.97 0.34
N LEU A 29 -4.90 -3.05 -0.02
CA LEU A 29 -3.58 -2.99 -0.64
C LEU A 29 -3.62 -2.30 -2.00
N ARG A 30 -4.59 -2.65 -2.86
CA ARG A 30 -4.75 -2.03 -4.18
C ARG A 30 -5.09 -0.55 -4.10
N PHE A 31 -5.96 -0.18 -3.17
CA PHE A 31 -6.35 1.21 -2.98
C PHE A 31 -5.16 2.07 -2.55
N LYS A 32 -4.39 1.61 -1.55
CA LYS A 32 -3.20 2.31 -1.05
C LYS A 32 -2.03 2.28 -2.04
N GLY A 33 -1.80 1.16 -2.72
CA GLY A 33 -0.80 1.06 -3.77
C GLY A 33 -1.06 2.04 -4.91
N MET A 34 -2.32 2.17 -5.34
CA MET A 34 -2.71 3.17 -6.34
C MET A 34 -2.61 4.61 -5.82
N GLN A 35 -2.79 4.85 -4.52
CA GLN A 35 -2.62 6.17 -3.91
C GLN A 35 -1.19 6.68 -4.11
N PHE A 36 -0.18 5.83 -3.85
CA PHE A 36 1.23 6.17 -4.07
C PHE A 36 1.51 6.58 -5.52
N LEU A 37 1.04 5.80 -6.49
CA LEU A 37 1.30 6.05 -7.91
C LEU A 37 0.60 7.33 -8.40
N THR A 38 -0.69 7.46 -8.11
CA THR A 38 -1.53 8.54 -8.66
C THR A 38 -1.42 9.85 -7.87
N SER A 39 -1.75 9.84 -6.58
CA SER A 39 -1.69 11.06 -5.76
C SER A 39 -0.29 11.38 -5.23
N GLY A 40 0.64 10.41 -5.25
CA GLY A 40 2.03 10.64 -4.91
C GLY A 40 2.81 11.06 -6.14
N LEU A 41 3.22 10.09 -6.97
CA LEU A 41 4.15 10.34 -8.08
C LEU A 41 3.56 11.23 -9.19
N MET A 42 2.36 10.93 -9.69
CA MET A 42 1.80 11.74 -10.79
C MET A 42 1.51 13.18 -10.35
N TYR A 43 0.97 13.40 -9.16
CA TYR A 43 0.73 14.76 -8.65
C TYR A 43 2.02 15.50 -8.32
N LEU A 44 3.04 14.82 -7.77
CA LEU A 44 4.36 15.42 -7.56
C LEU A 44 4.95 15.93 -8.87
N VAL A 45 4.97 15.10 -9.92
CA VAL A 45 5.48 15.46 -11.24
C VAL A 45 4.64 16.59 -11.84
N SER A 46 3.31 16.48 -11.82
CA SER A 46 2.43 17.50 -12.36
C SER A 46 2.60 18.86 -11.67
N GLY A 47 2.64 18.88 -10.32
CA GLY A 47 2.83 20.11 -9.56
C GLY A 47 4.22 20.72 -9.79
N SER A 48 5.25 19.89 -9.88
CA SER A 48 6.63 20.35 -10.19
C SER A 48 6.73 20.94 -11.58
N LEU A 49 6.09 20.32 -12.58
CA LEU A 49 6.03 20.84 -13.95
C LEU A 49 5.26 22.17 -14.02
N GLN A 50 4.18 22.34 -13.25
CA GLN A 50 3.46 23.62 -13.17
C GLN A 50 4.34 24.74 -12.60
N TYR A 51 5.08 24.49 -11.52
CA TYR A 51 6.03 25.48 -11.00
C TYR A 51 7.15 25.79 -11.99
N PHE A 52 7.73 24.76 -12.61
CA PHE A 52 8.81 24.93 -13.58
C PHE A 52 8.36 25.71 -14.82
N THR A 53 7.17 25.41 -15.35
CA THR A 53 6.63 26.13 -16.52
C THR A 53 6.34 27.60 -16.20
N CYS A 54 5.76 27.91 -15.05
CA CYS A 54 5.60 29.31 -14.63
C CYS A 54 6.94 30.03 -14.47
N TYR A 55 7.93 29.39 -13.83
CA TYR A 55 9.25 29.98 -13.65
C TYR A 55 10.00 30.20 -14.97
N SER A 56 9.92 29.26 -15.91
CA SER A 56 10.68 29.31 -17.17
C SER A 56 10.06 30.24 -18.22
N TRP A 57 8.73 30.25 -18.36
CA TRP A 57 8.03 31.00 -19.41
C TRP A 57 7.47 32.36 -18.97
N HIS A 58 7.18 32.56 -17.68
CA HIS A 58 6.53 33.77 -17.17
C HIS A 58 7.42 34.51 -16.16
N LYS A 59 8.64 34.91 -16.58
CA LYS A 59 9.64 35.51 -15.68
C LYS A 59 9.19 36.81 -15.03
N ASP A 60 8.46 37.64 -15.75
CA ASP A 60 8.03 38.96 -15.26
C ASP A 60 6.79 38.84 -14.34
N ASP A 61 5.95 37.82 -14.55
CA ASP A 61 4.66 37.63 -13.85
C ASP A 61 4.55 36.26 -13.15
N VAL A 62 5.65 35.77 -12.57
CA VAL A 62 5.72 34.42 -11.94
C VAL A 62 4.61 34.24 -10.89
N LEU A 63 4.35 35.28 -10.07
CA LEU A 63 3.36 35.23 -9.00
C LEU A 63 1.93 35.03 -9.54
N GLN A 64 1.58 35.74 -10.63
CA GLN A 64 0.26 35.64 -11.26
C GLN A 64 0.07 34.30 -11.99
N CYS A 65 1.13 33.79 -12.63
CA CYS A 65 1.11 32.46 -13.22
C CYS A 65 0.87 31.37 -12.15
N ILE A 66 1.59 31.42 -11.03
CA ILE A 66 1.40 30.46 -9.93
C ILE A 66 -0.01 30.59 -9.34
N GLU A 67 -0.57 31.79 -9.26
CA GLU A 67 -1.93 31.97 -8.76
C GLU A 67 -3.01 31.34 -9.64
N THR A 68 -2.84 31.41 -10.96
CA THR A 68 -3.85 30.95 -11.93
C THR A 68 -3.64 29.50 -12.37
N GLN A 69 -2.39 29.04 -12.46
CA GLN A 69 -2.01 27.73 -12.98
C GLN A 69 -1.24 26.86 -11.99
N GLY A 70 -0.94 27.37 -10.79
CA GLY A 70 -0.21 26.62 -9.78
C GLY A 70 -0.94 25.38 -9.29
N PRO A 71 -0.22 24.50 -8.57
CA PRO A 71 -0.83 23.31 -8.01
C PRO A 71 -1.86 23.66 -6.95
N GLY A 72 -2.99 22.95 -6.97
CA GLY A 72 -4.09 23.21 -6.06
C GLY A 72 -5.10 24.27 -6.53
N THR A 73 -4.95 24.81 -7.74
CA THR A 73 -5.95 25.68 -8.40
C THR A 73 -7.30 24.98 -8.65
N GLY A 74 -7.35 23.66 -8.52
CA GLY A 74 -8.57 22.87 -8.58
C GLY A 74 -9.55 23.14 -7.43
N ASN A 75 -10.70 22.45 -7.50
CA ASN A 75 -11.73 22.53 -6.47
C ASN A 75 -11.19 22.02 -5.11
N PHE A 76 -11.03 22.92 -4.14
CA PHE A 76 -10.56 22.61 -2.78
C PHE A 76 -11.29 21.40 -2.16
N TRP A 77 -12.63 21.41 -2.23
CA TRP A 77 -13.46 20.32 -1.70
C TRP A 77 -13.15 18.96 -2.32
N LYS A 78 -12.81 18.92 -3.62
CA LYS A 78 -12.44 17.65 -4.28
C LYS A 78 -11.12 17.11 -3.75
N MET A 79 -10.14 17.99 -3.49
CA MET A 79 -8.86 17.59 -2.89
C MET A 79 -9.04 17.13 -1.45
N LEU A 80 -9.83 17.86 -0.66
CA LEU A 80 -10.11 17.48 0.73
C LEU A 80 -10.85 16.14 0.83
N MET A 81 -11.86 15.92 -0.03
CA MET A 81 -12.56 14.63 -0.11
C MET A 81 -11.63 13.50 -0.54
N ASP A 82 -10.71 13.74 -1.48
CA ASP A 82 -9.73 12.72 -1.87
C ASP A 82 -8.79 12.40 -0.70
N TYR A 83 -8.35 13.43 0.04
CA TYR A 83 -7.46 13.30 1.18
C TYR A 83 -8.07 12.52 2.34
N VAL A 84 -9.24 12.95 2.81
CA VAL A 84 -9.97 12.29 3.93
C VAL A 84 -10.53 10.94 3.49
N GLY A 85 -11.05 10.86 2.26
CA GLY A 85 -11.60 9.62 1.70
C GLY A 85 -10.57 8.51 1.62
N ASN A 86 -9.30 8.82 1.36
CA ASN A 86 -8.22 7.83 1.37
C ASN A 86 -8.00 7.17 2.73
N LEU A 87 -8.22 7.91 3.82
CA LEU A 87 -8.16 7.36 5.16
C LEU A 87 -9.44 6.58 5.47
N VAL A 88 -10.59 7.23 5.32
CA VAL A 88 -11.89 6.69 5.73
C VAL A 88 -12.21 5.36 5.04
N LEU A 89 -12.04 5.27 3.71
CA LEU A 89 -12.38 4.05 2.98
C LEU A 89 -11.56 2.83 3.43
N VAL A 90 -10.27 3.02 3.72
CA VAL A 90 -9.41 1.92 4.16
C VAL A 90 -9.74 1.50 5.57
N TRP A 91 -10.02 2.46 6.46
CA TRP A 91 -10.43 2.16 7.82
C TRP A 91 -11.82 1.50 7.90
N VAL A 92 -12.75 1.87 7.01
CA VAL A 92 -14.04 1.18 6.88
C VAL A 92 -13.83 -0.26 6.41
N ALA A 93 -13.02 -0.48 5.37
CA ALA A 93 -12.70 -1.83 4.91
C ALA A 93 -11.99 -2.66 6.00
N PHE A 94 -11.07 -2.05 6.75
CA PHE A 94 -10.36 -2.70 7.86
C PHE A 94 -11.29 -3.02 9.03
N ALA A 95 -12.21 -2.12 9.38
CA ALA A 95 -13.22 -2.33 10.42
C ALA A 95 -14.23 -3.42 10.05
N ALA A 96 -14.38 -3.73 8.76
CA ALA A 96 -15.23 -4.83 8.26
C ALA A 96 -14.56 -6.22 8.30
N LEU A 97 -13.22 -6.29 8.44
CA LEU A 97 -12.50 -7.57 8.56
C LEU A 97 -12.97 -8.48 9.71
N PRO A 98 -13.28 -8.02 10.93
CA PRO A 98 -13.82 -8.91 11.97
C PRO A 98 -15.19 -9.52 11.60
N TYR A 99 -15.92 -8.90 10.66
CA TYR A 99 -17.21 -9.40 10.19
C TYR A 99 -17.09 -10.30 8.94
N SER A 100 -15.90 -10.38 8.32
CA SER A 100 -15.70 -11.17 7.10
C SER A 100 -15.70 -12.67 7.39
N LYS A 101 -16.30 -13.44 6.47
CA LYS A 101 -16.29 -14.90 6.49
C LYS A 101 -15.16 -15.41 5.61
N ASN A 102 -14.52 -16.49 6.04
CA ASN A 102 -13.43 -17.12 5.30
C ASN A 102 -14.05 -18.24 4.47
N HIS A 103 -14.36 -17.98 3.20
CA HIS A 103 -14.96 -18.96 2.30
C HIS A 103 -13.94 -19.98 1.76
N ALA A 104 -12.64 -19.69 1.92
CA ALA A 104 -11.53 -20.54 1.48
C ALA A 104 -11.47 -21.91 2.17
N ARG A 105 -12.01 -22.05 3.40
CA ARG A 105 -11.94 -23.30 4.14
C ARG A 105 -13.20 -24.11 3.86
N GLU A 106 -13.10 -25.08 2.94
CA GLU A 106 -14.20 -26.03 2.69
C GLU A 106 -14.66 -26.68 4.01
N PRO A 107 -15.97 -26.76 4.29
CA PRO A 107 -16.53 -27.47 5.45
C PRO A 107 -16.28 -28.99 5.47
N GLY A 108 -15.54 -29.54 4.51
CA GLY A 108 -15.35 -30.98 4.30
C GLY A 108 -13.94 -31.52 4.50
N ALA A 109 -12.94 -30.66 4.73
CA ALA A 109 -11.58 -31.10 5.06
C ALA A 109 -11.54 -31.52 6.55
N TYR A 110 -12.06 -32.73 6.82
CA TYR A 110 -11.89 -33.56 8.02
C TYR A 110 -11.40 -32.75 9.24
N ASP A 111 -12.34 -32.24 10.05
CA ASP A 111 -12.08 -32.01 11.46
C ASP A 111 -11.72 -33.38 12.05
N SER A 112 -10.45 -33.78 11.96
CA SER A 112 -9.87 -34.58 13.02
C SER A 112 -10.16 -33.78 14.28
N PRO A 113 -10.89 -34.34 15.27
CA PRO A 113 -11.07 -33.66 16.54
C PRO A 113 -9.66 -33.41 17.07
N GLN A 114 -9.19 -32.18 16.88
CA GLN A 114 -8.00 -31.69 17.52
C GLN A 114 -8.44 -31.65 18.96
N ASN A 115 -8.07 -32.72 19.66
CA ASN A 115 -8.13 -32.89 21.09
C ASN A 115 -7.47 -31.62 21.66
N CYS A 116 -8.28 -30.59 21.91
CA CYS A 116 -7.96 -29.55 22.86
C CYS A 116 -7.99 -30.26 24.19
N GLN A 117 -6.91 -31.00 24.44
CA GLN A 117 -6.63 -31.59 25.71
C GLN A 117 -6.52 -30.40 26.65
N GLU A 118 -7.58 -30.28 27.45
CA GLU A 118 -7.63 -29.57 28.70
C GLU A 118 -6.47 -30.08 29.54
N ASP A 119 -5.31 -29.45 29.40
CA ASP A 119 -4.31 -29.47 30.44
C ASP A 119 -4.26 -28.04 30.99
N ASP A 120 -4.91 -27.89 32.14
CA ASP A 120 -4.77 -26.83 33.13
C ASP A 120 -3.30 -26.35 33.20
N VAL A 121 -2.99 -25.08 33.43
CA VAL A 121 -3.08 -24.44 34.73
C VAL A 121 -2.81 -22.93 34.56
N ASP A 122 -3.69 -22.12 35.17
CA ASP A 122 -3.50 -20.73 35.61
C ASP A 122 -2.86 -19.70 34.66
N GLU A 123 -3.70 -18.96 33.93
CA GLU A 123 -3.43 -17.52 33.74
C GLU A 123 -4.71 -16.67 33.65
N LYS A 124 -5.08 -16.16 34.83
CA LYS A 124 -5.98 -15.05 35.16
C LYS A 124 -6.55 -14.21 33.99
N CYS A 125 -7.83 -14.43 33.73
CA CYS A 125 -8.91 -13.46 33.99
C CYS A 125 -8.68 -11.98 33.59
N CYS A 126 -8.48 -11.73 32.30
CA CYS A 126 -8.87 -10.47 31.64
C CYS A 126 -9.99 -10.76 30.63
N SER A 127 -11.14 -11.19 31.14
CA SER A 127 -12.23 -11.88 30.42
C SER A 127 -13.35 -10.99 29.87
N LEU A 128 -13.17 -9.67 29.76
CA LEU A 128 -14.19 -8.79 29.16
C LEU A 128 -13.87 -8.31 27.73
N PHE A 129 -12.62 -8.45 27.27
CA PHE A 129 -12.22 -8.08 25.90
C PHE A 129 -11.31 -9.12 25.20
N SER A 130 -11.05 -10.27 25.82
CA SER A 130 -10.13 -11.30 25.33
C SER A 130 -10.70 -12.23 24.25
N GLY A 131 -12.00 -12.15 23.94
CA GLY A 131 -12.67 -13.09 23.02
C GLY A 131 -12.51 -12.80 21.53
N TRP A 132 -12.01 -11.63 21.14
CA TRP A 132 -11.88 -11.27 19.73
C TRP A 132 -10.48 -11.65 19.26
N LYS A 133 -10.32 -12.90 18.80
CA LYS A 133 -9.12 -13.31 18.04
C LYS A 133 -9.09 -12.46 16.76
N VAL A 134 -8.41 -11.31 16.83
CA VAL A 134 -8.42 -10.30 15.77
C VAL A 134 -7.76 -10.89 14.53
N ARG A 135 -8.56 -11.24 13.52
CA ARG A 135 -8.09 -11.61 12.18
C ARG A 135 -7.39 -10.40 11.53
N GLY A 136 -6.34 -10.63 10.75
CA GLY A 136 -5.55 -9.57 10.11
C GLY A 136 -4.18 -9.22 10.72
N GLY A 137 -3.60 -10.10 11.54
CA GLY A 137 -2.34 -9.94 12.29
C GLY A 137 -1.32 -8.93 11.73
N ARG A 138 -0.62 -9.27 10.63
CA ARG A 138 0.42 -8.42 10.03
C ARG A 138 -0.14 -7.13 9.40
N LEU A 139 -1.34 -7.19 8.83
CA LEU A 139 -2.00 -6.05 8.20
C LEU A 139 -2.30 -4.93 9.20
N ARG A 140 -2.57 -5.28 10.48
CA ARG A 140 -2.76 -4.27 11.55
C ARG A 140 -1.53 -3.39 11.76
N SER A 141 -0.32 -3.97 11.64
CA SER A 141 0.92 -3.18 11.72
C SER A 141 1.00 -2.17 10.58
N LEU A 142 0.64 -2.60 9.37
CA LEU A 142 0.62 -1.76 8.18
C LEU A 142 -0.44 -0.64 8.28
N MET A 143 -1.59 -0.92 8.86
CA MET A 143 -2.64 0.10 9.13
C MET A 143 -2.23 1.11 10.20
N LYS A 144 -1.51 0.69 11.24
CA LYS A 144 -0.92 1.62 12.21
C LYS A 144 0.09 2.55 11.54
N TYR A 145 0.92 2.01 10.65
CA TYR A 145 1.86 2.81 9.86
C TYR A 145 1.12 3.86 9.01
N ASP A 146 0.06 3.49 8.29
CA ASP A 146 -0.73 4.44 7.50
C ASP A 146 -1.31 5.59 8.34
N LEU A 147 -1.80 5.27 9.54
CA LEU A 147 -2.30 6.29 10.47
C LEU A 147 -1.21 7.25 10.93
N ILE A 148 -0.02 6.72 11.26
CA ILE A 148 1.13 7.57 11.64
C ILE A 148 1.51 8.48 10.47
N CYS A 149 1.56 7.96 9.23
CA CYS A 149 1.84 8.77 8.04
C CYS A 149 0.79 9.86 7.82
N PHE A 150 -0.50 9.56 8.04
CA PHE A 150 -1.57 10.55 7.97
C PHE A 150 -1.45 11.63 9.06
N LEU A 151 -1.08 11.24 10.28
CA LEU A 151 -0.84 12.20 11.37
C LEU A 151 0.37 13.08 11.06
N ILE A 152 1.46 12.52 10.51
CA ILE A 152 2.63 13.29 10.08
C ILE A 152 2.23 14.31 8.99
N SER A 153 1.48 13.90 7.96
CA SER A 153 1.06 14.82 6.89
C SER A 153 0.09 15.90 7.42
N MET A 154 -0.78 15.57 8.37
CA MET A 154 -1.62 16.55 9.07
C MET A 154 -0.81 17.52 9.92
N CYS A 155 0.20 17.05 10.65
CA CYS A 155 1.10 17.94 11.40
C CYS A 155 1.85 18.89 10.47
N VAL A 156 2.36 18.41 9.33
CA VAL A 156 3.01 19.26 8.32
C VAL A 156 2.04 20.29 7.76
N LEU A 157 0.82 19.87 7.39
CA LEU A 157 -0.22 20.80 6.93
C LEU A 157 -0.54 21.87 7.96
N TRP A 158 -0.70 21.48 9.22
CA TRP A 158 -0.98 22.40 10.32
C TRP A 158 0.16 23.39 10.54
N LEU A 159 1.40 22.92 10.59
CA LEU A 159 2.60 23.77 10.74
C LEU A 159 2.73 24.76 9.57
N LEU A 160 2.61 24.30 8.33
CA LEU A 160 2.66 25.17 7.15
C LEU A 160 1.54 26.22 7.18
N SER A 161 0.34 25.83 7.57
CA SER A 161 -0.80 26.74 7.67
C SER A 161 -0.58 27.78 8.78
N MET A 162 -0.05 27.38 9.94
CA MET A 162 0.30 28.30 11.04
C MET A 162 1.42 29.28 10.67
N CYS A 163 2.39 28.86 9.85
CA CYS A 163 3.45 29.75 9.39
C CYS A 163 3.02 30.71 8.27
N THR A 164 1.98 30.37 7.50
CA THR A 164 1.57 31.13 6.30
C THR A 164 0.33 31.99 6.49
N LEU A 165 -0.56 31.64 7.43
CA LEU A 165 -1.82 32.33 7.66
C LEU A 165 -1.75 33.18 8.94
N ASP A 166 -2.11 34.46 8.83
CA ASP A 166 -2.36 35.32 9.99
C ASP A 166 -3.78 35.05 10.51
N PHE A 167 -3.90 34.17 11.49
CA PHE A 167 -5.19 33.71 12.03
C PHE A 167 -5.97 34.75 12.84
N LYS A 168 -5.49 35.99 12.95
CA LYS A 168 -6.07 36.96 13.90
C LYS A 168 -7.54 37.35 13.63
N ASN A 169 -8.06 37.27 12.39
CA ASN A 169 -9.42 37.75 12.08
C ASN A 169 -10.17 36.99 10.97
N VAL A 170 -9.71 35.80 10.54
CA VAL A 170 -10.22 35.15 9.32
C VAL A 170 -11.12 33.96 9.65
N SER A 171 -12.30 33.89 9.03
CA SER A 171 -13.20 32.74 9.18
C SER A 171 -12.68 31.50 8.45
N LEU A 172 -13.06 30.31 8.91
CA LEU A 172 -12.60 29.03 8.34
C LEU A 172 -12.97 28.87 6.85
N ALA A 173 -14.11 29.44 6.44
CA ALA A 173 -14.57 29.43 5.05
C ALA A 173 -13.70 30.32 4.15
N GLU A 174 -13.28 31.50 4.63
CA GLU A 174 -12.36 32.38 3.92
C GLU A 174 -10.97 31.76 3.82
N ALA A 175 -10.50 31.13 4.91
CA ALA A 175 -9.22 30.41 4.93
C ALA A 175 -9.20 29.24 3.92
N ALA A 176 -10.33 28.56 3.69
CA ALA A 176 -10.43 27.49 2.67
C ALA A 176 -10.38 28.02 1.22
N VAL A 177 -10.71 29.30 1.00
CA VAL A 177 -10.59 29.96 -0.31
C VAL A 177 -9.18 30.47 -0.54
N MET A 178 -8.42 30.74 0.53
CA MET A 178 -7.05 31.25 0.45
C MET A 178 -6.13 30.31 -0.32
N ARG A 179 -5.30 30.93 -1.15
CA ARG A 179 -4.36 30.27 -2.06
C ARG A 179 -3.37 29.38 -1.31
N GLN A 180 -2.79 29.91 -0.23
CA GLN A 180 -1.80 29.22 0.58
C GLN A 180 -2.36 27.92 1.15
N MET A 181 -3.63 27.92 1.58
CA MET A 181 -4.27 26.72 2.12
C MET A 181 -4.45 25.65 1.03
N LYS A 182 -4.83 26.03 -0.19
CA LYS A 182 -4.96 25.09 -1.33
C LYS A 182 -3.63 24.46 -1.70
N GLU A 183 -2.56 25.25 -1.75
CA GLU A 183 -1.19 24.77 -2.02
C GLU A 183 -0.70 23.86 -0.89
N ASN A 184 -0.89 24.24 0.37
CA ASN A 184 -0.50 23.43 1.53
C ASN A 184 -1.26 22.10 1.56
N VAL A 185 -2.57 22.10 1.27
CA VAL A 185 -3.36 20.88 1.17
C VAL A 185 -2.87 20.01 0.01
N PHE A 186 -2.62 20.59 -1.17
CA PHE A 186 -2.07 19.85 -2.30
C PHE A 186 -0.77 19.12 -1.92
N TRP A 187 0.19 19.84 -1.32
CA TRP A 187 1.48 19.26 -0.95
C TRP A 187 1.38 18.25 0.19
N SER A 188 0.48 18.45 1.16
CA SER A 188 0.23 17.44 2.21
C SER A 188 -0.39 16.16 1.65
N VAL A 189 -1.27 16.26 0.63
CA VAL A 189 -1.82 15.09 -0.08
C VAL A 189 -0.71 14.34 -0.81
N VAL A 190 0.18 15.05 -1.49
CA VAL A 190 1.34 14.44 -2.18
C VAL A 190 2.24 13.74 -1.16
N LEU A 191 2.60 14.42 -0.07
CA LEU A 191 3.44 13.85 0.99
C LEU A 191 2.83 12.58 1.60
N TYR A 192 1.55 12.63 2.00
CA TYR A 192 0.84 11.47 2.53
C TYR A 192 0.83 10.31 1.54
N SER A 193 0.62 10.61 0.25
CA SER A 193 0.57 9.59 -0.80
C SER A 193 1.94 8.99 -1.07
N LEU A 194 3.03 9.77 -1.03
CA LEU A 194 4.40 9.25 -1.16
C LEU A 194 4.77 8.35 0.03
N LEU A 195 4.32 8.70 1.24
CA LEU A 195 4.52 7.87 2.44
C LEU A 195 3.77 6.52 2.37
N SER A 196 2.83 6.35 1.44
CA SER A 196 2.15 5.06 1.20
C SER A 196 2.95 4.06 0.35
N LEU A 197 4.20 4.37 0.00
CA LEU A 197 5.12 3.49 -0.73
C LEU A 197 5.16 2.01 -0.26
N PRO A 198 5.20 1.67 1.04
CA PRO A 198 5.25 0.26 1.44
C PRO A 198 4.02 -0.53 0.98
N PHE A 199 2.84 0.10 0.83
CA PHE A 199 1.66 -0.56 0.28
C PHE A 199 1.82 -0.88 -1.21
N PHE A 200 2.49 -0.01 -1.96
CA PHE A 200 2.76 -0.24 -3.38
C PHE A 200 3.68 -1.44 -3.60
N VAL A 201 4.66 -1.66 -2.72
CA VAL A 201 5.53 -2.84 -2.80
C VAL A 201 4.72 -4.13 -2.66
N PHE A 202 3.69 -4.16 -1.81
CA PHE A 202 2.77 -5.31 -1.68
C PHE A 202 1.78 -5.47 -2.83
N GLN A 203 1.74 -4.54 -3.79
CA GLN A 203 0.97 -4.71 -5.03
C GLN A 203 1.61 -5.77 -5.94
N ILE A 204 2.92 -6.03 -5.79
CA ILE A 204 3.63 -7.03 -6.58
C ILE A 204 3.10 -8.41 -6.17
N PRO A 205 2.57 -9.22 -7.12
CA PRO A 205 1.86 -10.46 -6.82
C PRO A 205 2.68 -11.45 -5.98
N VAL A 206 4.00 -11.47 -6.16
CA VAL A 206 4.93 -12.30 -5.37
C VAL A 206 4.91 -11.91 -3.88
N LEU A 207 4.93 -10.61 -3.58
CA LEU A 207 4.93 -10.12 -2.19
C LEU A 207 3.54 -10.16 -1.55
N LEU A 208 2.50 -10.04 -2.38
CA LEU A 208 1.12 -10.20 -1.94
C LEU A 208 0.89 -11.61 -1.37
N ALA A 209 1.35 -12.65 -2.07
CA ALA A 209 1.20 -14.04 -1.65
C ALA A 209 1.86 -14.33 -0.28
N VAL A 210 3.00 -13.70 -0.01
CA VAL A 210 3.72 -13.81 1.27
C VAL A 210 2.98 -13.09 2.41
N LEU A 211 2.31 -11.98 2.12
CA LEU A 211 1.63 -11.18 3.14
C LEU A 211 0.26 -11.77 3.50
N THR A 212 -0.49 -12.25 2.51
CA THR A 212 -1.88 -12.63 2.72
C THR A 212 -2.03 -14.02 3.31
N HIS A 213 -1.17 -15.00 2.99
CA HIS A 213 -1.36 -16.41 3.39
C HIS A 213 -2.83 -16.88 3.31
N SER A 214 -3.58 -16.30 2.38
CA SER A 214 -5.02 -16.49 2.22
C SER A 214 -5.20 -17.12 0.86
N ASP A 215 -5.97 -18.19 0.79
CA ASP A 215 -6.27 -18.81 -0.50
C ASP A 215 -7.07 -17.83 -1.37
N PRO A 216 -6.72 -17.72 -2.66
CA PRO A 216 -7.43 -16.83 -3.57
C PRO A 216 -8.91 -17.24 -3.66
N THR A 217 -9.82 -16.26 -3.57
CA THR A 217 -11.26 -16.45 -3.75
C THR A 217 -11.73 -15.78 -5.05
N GLY A 218 -12.84 -16.27 -5.62
CA GLY A 218 -13.44 -15.75 -6.86
C GLY A 218 -14.96 -15.88 -6.87
N PHE A 219 -15.63 -15.30 -7.87
CA PHE A 219 -17.08 -15.40 -8.03
C PHE A 219 -17.45 -16.44 -9.09
N ASN A 220 -18.39 -17.34 -8.79
CA ASN A 220 -18.94 -18.28 -9.75
C ASN A 220 -20.00 -17.62 -10.67
N ARG A 221 -20.56 -18.37 -11.63
CA ARG A 221 -21.60 -17.87 -12.55
C ARG A 221 -22.87 -17.40 -11.84
N GLN A 222 -23.11 -17.86 -10.62
CA GLN A 222 -24.23 -17.50 -9.76
C GLN A 222 -23.92 -16.28 -8.87
N GLY A 223 -22.73 -15.69 -8.98
CA GLY A 223 -22.31 -14.55 -8.16
C GLY A 223 -21.96 -14.91 -6.72
N ALA A 224 -21.81 -16.19 -6.38
CA ALA A 224 -21.36 -16.63 -5.06
C ALA A 224 -19.83 -16.59 -4.98
N CYS A 225 -19.30 -16.08 -3.86
CA CYS A 225 -17.88 -16.12 -3.55
C CYS A 225 -17.48 -17.55 -3.18
N VAL A 226 -16.57 -18.15 -3.95
CA VAL A 226 -16.06 -19.51 -3.80
C VAL A 226 -14.53 -19.50 -3.82
N PRO A 227 -13.85 -20.49 -3.22
CA PRO A 227 -12.41 -20.66 -3.41
C PRO A 227 -12.09 -20.74 -4.91
N PHE A 228 -11.01 -20.07 -5.33
CA PHE A 228 -10.61 -20.07 -6.73
C PHE A 228 -9.96 -21.42 -7.07
N HIS A 229 -10.76 -22.35 -7.58
CA HIS A 229 -10.28 -23.58 -8.18
C HIS A 229 -10.14 -23.38 -9.68
N LEU A 230 -8.93 -23.57 -10.19
CA LEU A 230 -8.75 -23.79 -11.62
C LEU A 230 -9.45 -25.10 -11.96
N PRO A 231 -10.37 -25.14 -12.95
CA PRO A 231 -11.00 -26.38 -13.35
C PRO A 231 -9.88 -27.35 -13.71
N VAL A 232 -9.79 -28.46 -12.97
CA VAL A 232 -8.94 -29.56 -13.37
C VAL A 232 -9.67 -30.20 -14.56
N ALA A 233 -9.50 -29.66 -15.76
CA ALA A 233 -8.63 -30.34 -16.69
C ALA A 233 -8.72 -31.87 -16.82
N GLU A 234 -9.90 -32.47 -16.72
CA GLU A 234 -10.06 -33.92 -16.87
C GLU A 234 -9.76 -34.34 -18.32
N GLY A 235 -8.48 -34.62 -18.60
CA GLY A 235 -8.04 -35.48 -19.71
C GLY A 235 -7.10 -34.88 -20.75
N GLN A 236 -7.05 -33.56 -20.97
CA GLN A 236 -6.17 -32.94 -21.99
C GLN A 236 -5.26 -31.81 -21.46
N ASP A 237 -5.48 -31.41 -20.21
CA ASP A 237 -5.03 -30.12 -19.72
C ASP A 237 -3.83 -30.22 -18.75
N GLN A 238 -3.34 -31.42 -18.42
CA GLN A 238 -2.06 -31.56 -17.70
C GLN A 238 -0.88 -31.07 -18.55
N GLU A 239 -0.89 -31.27 -19.86
CA GLU A 239 0.17 -30.76 -20.75
C GLU A 239 0.11 -29.24 -20.86
N VAL A 240 -1.07 -28.65 -21.12
CA VAL A 240 -1.24 -27.20 -21.26
C VAL A 240 -1.04 -26.46 -19.93
N ALA A 241 -1.51 -27.02 -18.81
CA ALA A 241 -1.27 -26.44 -17.48
C ALA A 241 0.20 -26.55 -17.07
N ASN A 242 0.88 -27.65 -17.41
CA ASN A 242 2.33 -27.76 -17.21
C ASN A 242 3.08 -26.78 -18.11
N GLU A 243 2.65 -26.58 -19.36
CA GLU A 243 3.24 -25.62 -20.28
C GLU A 243 3.07 -24.19 -19.77
N ALA A 244 1.86 -23.76 -19.42
CA ALA A 244 1.60 -22.44 -18.85
C ALA A 244 2.29 -22.21 -17.50
N ARG A 245 2.35 -23.24 -16.65
CA ARG A 245 3.10 -23.21 -15.39
C ARG A 245 4.60 -23.10 -15.64
N ASN A 246 5.14 -23.79 -16.64
CA ASN A 246 6.53 -23.69 -17.05
C ASN A 246 6.82 -22.30 -17.65
N THR A 247 5.93 -21.73 -18.45
CA THR A 247 6.10 -20.36 -18.98
C THR A 247 6.06 -19.32 -17.87
N ALA A 248 5.16 -19.46 -16.89
CA ALA A 248 5.10 -18.58 -15.74
C ALA A 248 6.32 -18.76 -14.82
N LEU A 249 6.81 -19.99 -14.65
CA LEU A 249 8.04 -20.29 -13.92
C LEU A 249 9.26 -19.70 -14.63
N ASP A 250 9.33 -19.78 -15.95
CA ASP A 250 10.43 -19.22 -16.73
C ASP A 250 10.39 -17.69 -16.74
N LEU A 251 9.20 -17.07 -16.88
CA LEU A 251 9.06 -15.63 -16.72
C LEU A 251 9.43 -15.17 -15.30
N SER A 252 9.02 -15.92 -14.28
CA SER A 252 9.39 -15.64 -12.90
C SER A 252 10.89 -15.87 -12.67
N LYS A 253 11.49 -16.89 -13.28
CA LYS A 253 12.95 -17.13 -13.23
C LYS A 253 13.71 -16.06 -13.97
N ASP A 254 13.24 -15.53 -15.08
CA ASP A 254 13.89 -14.42 -15.79
C ASP A 254 13.89 -13.16 -14.91
N VAL A 255 12.76 -12.84 -14.29
CA VAL A 255 12.68 -11.74 -13.31
C VAL A 255 13.58 -12.02 -12.09
N LEU A 256 13.57 -13.24 -11.56
CA LEU A 256 14.40 -13.61 -10.41
C LEU A 256 15.88 -13.62 -10.77
N THR A 257 16.28 -14.12 -11.94
CA THR A 257 17.66 -14.18 -12.40
C THR A 257 18.20 -12.80 -12.71
N HIS A 258 17.39 -11.90 -13.26
CA HIS A 258 17.78 -10.48 -13.38
C HIS A 258 17.98 -9.84 -12.01
N SER A 259 17.13 -10.12 -11.03
CA SER A 259 17.30 -9.62 -9.67
C SER A 259 18.49 -10.27 -8.92
N ALA A 260 18.72 -11.56 -9.14
CA ALA A 260 19.82 -12.32 -8.55
C ALA A 260 21.16 -11.98 -9.20
N ALA A 261 21.19 -11.64 -10.49
CA ALA A 261 22.36 -11.11 -11.18
C ALA A 261 22.75 -9.73 -10.64
N ALA A 262 21.76 -8.87 -10.34
CA ALA A 262 22.01 -7.62 -9.63
C ALA A 262 22.57 -7.89 -8.22
N ALA A 263 21.92 -8.75 -7.44
CA ALA A 263 22.35 -9.08 -6.08
C ALA A 263 23.75 -9.74 -6.03
N SER A 264 24.06 -10.63 -6.96
CA SER A 264 25.38 -11.27 -7.06
C SER A 264 26.46 -10.27 -7.47
N THR A 265 26.13 -9.30 -8.32
CA THR A 265 27.03 -8.18 -8.64
C THR A 265 27.31 -7.35 -7.39
N PHE A 266 26.29 -7.04 -6.60
CA PHE A 266 26.45 -6.34 -5.31
C PHE A 266 27.33 -7.12 -4.33
N LEU A 267 27.10 -8.42 -4.18
CA LEU A 267 27.89 -9.29 -3.30
C LEU A 267 29.34 -9.40 -3.78
N ARG A 268 29.56 -9.52 -5.10
CA ARG A 268 30.90 -9.58 -5.69
C ARG A 268 31.68 -8.29 -5.48
N ILE A 269 31.03 -7.13 -5.62
CA ILE A 269 31.64 -5.82 -5.31
C ILE A 269 31.98 -5.74 -3.81
N ALA A 270 31.07 -6.17 -2.93
CA ALA A 270 31.35 -6.21 -1.49
C ALA A 270 32.50 -7.16 -1.15
N GLU A 271 32.61 -8.29 -1.83
CA GLU A 271 33.69 -9.27 -1.63
C GLU A 271 35.05 -8.74 -2.12
N ILE A 272 35.10 -8.03 -3.26
CA ILE A 272 36.30 -7.34 -3.76
C ILE A 272 36.77 -6.29 -2.73
N GLY A 273 35.83 -5.50 -2.21
CA GLY A 273 36.15 -4.50 -1.18
C GLY A 273 36.62 -5.10 0.14
N ARG A 274 36.08 -6.28 0.50
CA ARG A 274 36.51 -7.07 1.66
C ARG A 274 37.92 -7.63 1.46
N ALA A 275 38.22 -8.18 0.28
CA ALA A 275 39.55 -8.67 -0.08
C ALA A 275 40.60 -7.54 -0.08
N ALA A 276 40.25 -6.35 -0.57
CA ALA A 276 41.11 -5.17 -0.54
C ALA A 276 41.42 -4.67 0.89
N ARG A 277 40.66 -5.11 1.90
CA ARG A 277 40.92 -4.86 3.33
C ARG A 277 41.92 -5.85 3.94
N GLY A 278 42.27 -6.93 3.24
CA GLY A 278 43.20 -7.96 3.72
C GLY A 278 42.63 -8.86 4.82
N ARG A 279 41.30 -9.04 4.89
CA ARG A 279 40.64 -9.89 5.90
C ARG A 279 40.27 -11.27 5.35
N ALA A 280 40.24 -12.27 6.22
CA ALA A 280 39.90 -13.65 5.89
C ALA A 280 38.42 -13.80 5.51
N ALA A 281 38.08 -14.85 4.76
CA ALA A 281 36.75 -15.08 4.19
C ALA A 281 35.62 -15.23 5.23
N GLU A 282 35.96 -15.47 6.50
CA GLU A 282 35.00 -15.71 7.58
C GLU A 282 34.50 -14.45 8.30
N ASP A 283 35.08 -13.27 8.04
CA ASP A 283 34.66 -12.03 8.71
C ASP A 283 33.36 -11.46 8.13
N GLU A 284 32.50 -10.93 9.03
CA GLU A 284 31.24 -10.25 8.68
C GLU A 284 31.47 -9.03 7.76
N TYR A 285 30.53 -8.82 6.82
CA TYR A 285 30.55 -7.67 5.93
C TYR A 285 30.40 -6.36 6.70
N ALA A 286 31.34 -5.44 6.51
CA ALA A 286 31.27 -4.11 7.09
C ALA A 286 30.82 -3.08 6.05
N ARG A 287 30.12 -2.04 6.50
CA ARG A 287 29.51 -1.00 5.66
C ARG A 287 30.49 -0.31 4.67
N GLY A 288 31.80 -0.33 4.97
CA GLY A 288 32.86 0.21 4.12
C GLY A 288 33.43 -0.73 3.05
N ASP A 289 33.02 -2.00 3.01
CA ASP A 289 33.48 -2.94 1.98
C ASP A 289 32.90 -2.58 0.62
N PHE A 290 31.62 -2.21 0.56
CA PHE A 290 30.99 -1.86 -0.69
C PHE A 290 31.62 -0.64 -1.37
N THR A 291 31.89 0.43 -0.61
CA THR A 291 32.51 1.63 -1.18
C THR A 291 33.91 1.35 -1.68
N ARG A 292 34.74 0.60 -0.93
CA ARG A 292 36.08 0.23 -1.37
C ARG A 292 36.07 -0.65 -2.62
N GLY A 293 35.19 -1.64 -2.69
CA GLY A 293 35.08 -2.52 -3.86
C GLY A 293 34.61 -1.80 -5.13
N LEU A 294 34.02 -0.61 -5.01
CA LEU A 294 33.62 0.22 -6.15
C LEU A 294 34.78 1.03 -6.76
N TRP A 295 35.88 1.22 -6.01
CA TRP A 295 37.06 2.01 -6.40
C TRP A 295 38.31 1.16 -6.70
N VAL A 296 38.18 -0.16 -6.61
CA VAL A 296 39.22 -1.17 -6.93
C VAL A 296 38.93 -1.75 -8.30
#